data_AF-A0A737K2R5-F1
#
_entry.id   AF-A0A737K2R5-F1
#
_cell.length_a   1.000
_cell.length_b   1.000
_cell.length_c   1.000
_cell.angle_alpha   90.00
_cell.angle_beta   90.00
_cell.angle_gamma   90.00
#
_symmetry.space_group_name_H-M   'P 1'
#
loop_
_entity.id
_entity.type
_entity.pdbx_description
1 polymer ?
#
loop_
_entity_poly.entity_id
_entity_poly.type
_entity_poly.pdbx_seq_one_letter_code
_entity_poly.pdbx_strand_id
1 'polypeptide(L)'
;QPWYDTPDKQSSVAYQGMALISVLNVVSQTHLVAIAPRWLAEEFAESLDLQILPLPLKLNSRTCYLSWHEAAGRDKGHQWMEDLLVSVCKR
;
A
#
# COMPACT_ATOMS: atom_id res chain seq x y z
N GLN A 1 -3.92 17.72 -5.48
CA GLN A 1 -2.64 18.43 -5.38
C GLN A 1 -1.52 17.41 -5.28
N PRO A 2 -0.33 17.68 -5.86
CA PRO A 2 0.85 16.87 -5.61
C PRO A 2 1.22 16.93 -4.12
N TRP A 3 1.65 15.80 -3.55
CA TRP A 3 2.10 15.71 -2.17
C TRP A 3 3.55 16.24 -2.06
N TYR A 4 3.92 16.81 -0.92
CA TYR A 4 5.28 17.34 -0.67
C TYR A 4 5.75 18.38 -1.70
N ASP A 5 4.84 19.28 -2.07
CA ASP A 5 5.03 20.32 -3.09
C ASP A 5 5.82 21.56 -2.61
N THR A 6 6.10 21.67 -1.31
CA THR A 6 6.89 22.76 -0.74
C THR A 6 8.17 22.23 -0.06
N PRO A 7 9.25 23.02 0.00
CA PRO A 7 10.48 22.65 0.70
C PRO A 7 10.24 22.25 2.17
N ASP A 8 9.36 22.95 2.88
CA ASP A 8 9.01 22.64 4.28
C ASP A 8 8.31 21.28 4.43
N LYS A 9 7.48 20.90 3.45
CA LYS A 9 6.84 19.59 3.45
C LYS A 9 7.85 18.50 3.10
N GLN A 10 8.81 18.76 2.22
CA GLN A 10 9.87 17.82 1.87
C GLN A 10 10.82 17.60 3.05
N SER A 11 11.20 18.67 3.78
CA SER A 11 12.04 18.56 4.97
C SER A 11 11.36 17.82 6.13
N SER A 12 10.04 17.71 6.11
CA SER A 12 9.26 16.90 7.07
C SER A 12 9.32 15.39 6.79
N VAL A 13 9.84 14.96 5.64
CA VAL A 13 10.03 13.54 5.31
C VAL A 13 11.32 13.05 5.97
N ALA A 14 11.20 12.36 7.10
CA ALA A 14 12.34 11.84 7.85
C ALA A 14 12.99 10.60 7.20
N TYR A 15 12.23 9.80 6.45
CA TYR A 15 12.71 8.58 5.81
C TYR A 15 11.87 8.22 4.58
N GLN A 16 12.53 7.75 3.53
CA GLN A 16 11.89 7.20 2.33
C GLN A 16 12.48 5.82 2.02
N GLY A 17 11.62 4.80 2.02
CA GLY A 17 11.98 3.42 1.72
C GLY A 17 11.35 2.93 0.42
N MET A 18 11.97 1.91 -0.19
CA MET A 18 11.45 1.26 -1.41
C MET A 18 10.45 0.13 -1.09
N ALA A 19 10.44 -0.38 0.14
CA ALA A 19 9.56 -1.44 0.60
C ALA A 19 8.75 -0.97 1.82
N LEU A 20 7.42 -1.14 1.76
CA LEU A 20 6.52 -0.71 2.83
C LEU A 20 6.83 -1.42 4.16
N ILE A 21 7.21 -2.70 4.12
CA ILE A 21 7.58 -3.47 5.33
C ILE A 21 8.78 -2.84 6.03
N SER A 22 9.78 -2.33 5.29
CA SER A 22 10.92 -1.64 5.87
C SER A 22 10.51 -0.34 6.56
N VAL A 23 9.57 0.41 5.97
CA VAL A 23 9.02 1.63 6.60
C VAL A 23 8.28 1.29 7.89
N LEU A 24 7.48 0.23 7.93
CA LEU A 24 6.78 -0.21 9.14
C LEU A 24 7.76 -0.60 10.26
N ASN A 25 8.87 -1.26 9.93
CA ASN A 25 9.93 -1.57 10.90
C ASN A 25 10.64 -0.33 11.47
N VAL A 26 10.74 0.75 10.70
CA VAL A 26 11.27 2.02 11.20
C VAL A 26 10.26 2.67 12.15
N VAL A 27 8.97 2.66 11.78
CA VAL A 27 7.90 3.19 12.64
C VAL A 27 7.85 2.47 13.99
N SER A 28 7.99 1.14 14.02
CA SER A 28 7.94 0.37 15.28
C SER A 28 9.08 0.68 16.25
N GLN A 29 10.17 1.27 15.78
CA GLN A 29 11.36 1.57 16.59
C GLN A 29 11.57 3.08 16.81
N THR A 30 10.61 3.91 16.39
CA THR A 30 10.74 5.37 16.44
C THR A 30 9.42 6.04 16.80
N HIS A 31 9.41 7.37 16.83
CA HIS A 31 8.19 8.18 17.00
C HIS A 31 7.66 8.69 15.64
N LEU A 32 8.15 8.12 14.53
CA LEU A 32 7.71 8.50 13.19
C LEU A 32 6.35 7.87 12.88
N VAL A 33 5.65 8.43 11.90
CA VAL A 33 4.39 7.90 11.39
C VAL A 33 4.48 7.69 9.89
N ALA A 34 3.72 6.72 9.38
CA ALA A 34 3.63 6.43 7.95
C ALA A 34 2.16 6.24 7.53
N ILE A 35 1.89 6.56 6.27
CA ILE A 35 0.63 6.16 5.61
C ILE A 35 0.90 4.83 4.91
N ALA A 36 0.14 3.80 5.27
CA ALA A 36 0.25 2.47 4.69
C ALA A 36 -1.14 1.92 4.28
N PRO A 37 -1.20 0.95 3.34
CA PRO A 37 -2.42 0.20 3.11
C PRO A 37 -2.90 -0.46 4.39
N ARG A 38 -4.21 -0.37 4.65
CA ARG A 38 -4.83 -0.91 5.88
C ARG A 38 -4.49 -2.38 6.13
N TRP A 39 -4.65 -3.22 5.10
CA TRP A 39 -4.40 -4.66 5.20
C TRP A 39 -2.96 -4.97 5.65
N LEU A 40 -1.98 -4.18 5.19
CA LEU A 40 -0.57 -4.37 5.52
C LEU A 40 -0.29 -3.91 6.95
N ALA A 41 -0.88 -2.78 7.36
CA ALA A 41 -0.75 -2.31 8.74
C ALA A 41 -1.38 -3.31 9.72
N GLU A 42 -2.54 -3.90 9.37
CA GLU A 42 -3.23 -4.92 10.18
C GLU A 42 -2.43 -6.23 10.26
N GLU A 43 -1.79 -6.66 9.17
CA GLU A 43 -0.94 -7.87 9.14
C GLU A 43 0.25 -7.78 10.12
N PHE A 44 0.85 -6.59 10.26
CA PHE A 44 2.04 -6.38 11.09
C PHE A 44 1.76 -5.68 12.42
N ALA A 45 0.51 -5.32 12.73
CA ALA A 45 0.19 -4.55 13.92
C ALA A 45 0.67 -5.20 15.22
N GLU A 46 0.40 -6.49 15.38
CA GLU A 46 0.78 -7.23 16.60
C GLU A 46 2.29 -7.51 16.65
N SER A 47 2.88 -7.97 15.53
CA SER A 47 4.29 -8.38 15.50
C SER A 47 5.27 -7.21 15.63
N LEU A 48 4.85 -6.00 15.22
CA LEU A 48 5.64 -4.79 15.28
C LEU A 48 5.14 -3.78 16.33
N ASP A 49 4.15 -4.17 17.15
CA ASP A 49 3.51 -3.30 18.16
C ASP A 49 3.08 -1.93 17.59
N LEU A 50 2.42 -1.96 16.42
CA LEU A 50 2.02 -0.74 15.71
C LEU A 50 0.62 -0.30 16.10
N GLN A 51 0.48 0.99 16.38
CA GLN A 51 -0.82 1.64 16.51
C GLN A 51 -1.36 2.07 15.14
N ILE A 52 -2.57 1.61 14.80
CA ILE A 52 -3.28 2.06 13.60
C ILE A 52 -4.20 3.22 13.93
N LEU A 53 -4.00 4.36 13.25
CA LEU A 53 -4.81 5.57 13.40
C LEU A 53 -5.67 5.82 12.14
N PRO A 54 -6.84 6.47 12.28
CA PRO A 54 -7.65 6.85 11.12
C PRO A 54 -6.90 7.87 10.25
N LEU A 55 -6.88 7.63 8.93
CA LEU A 55 -6.27 8.56 7.98
C LEU A 55 -7.13 9.84 7.87
N PRO A 56 -6.59 11.05 8.15
CA PRO A 56 -7.38 12.29 8.16
C PRO A 56 -7.70 12.83 6.75
N LEU A 57 -7.48 12.03 5.70
CA LEU A 57 -7.70 12.41 4.31
C LEU A 57 -9.07 11.93 3.84
N LYS A 58 -9.81 12.81 3.14
CA LYS A 58 -11.10 12.46 2.52
C LYS A 58 -11.01 11.27 1.57
N LEU A 59 -9.90 11.16 0.84
CA LEU A 59 -9.60 10.04 -0.04
C LEU A 59 -8.65 9.09 0.69
N ASN A 60 -9.21 8.00 1.20
CA ASN A 60 -8.51 7.02 2.04
C ASN A 60 -8.51 5.60 1.45
N SER A 61 -8.93 5.46 0.20
CA SER A 61 -8.93 4.19 -0.55
C SER A 61 -8.33 4.37 -1.94
N ARG A 62 -7.80 3.26 -2.49
CA ARG A 62 -7.27 3.17 -3.85
C ARG A 62 -7.65 1.83 -4.44
N THR A 63 -8.03 1.84 -5.72
CA THR A 63 -8.35 0.62 -6.47
C THR A 63 -7.06 -0.06 -6.91
N CYS A 64 -6.94 -1.36 -6.62
CA CYS A 64 -5.91 -2.21 -7.20
C CYS A 64 -6.42 -2.74 -8.53
N TYR A 65 -5.65 -2.60 -9.59
CA TYR A 65 -6.01 -3.07 -10.93
C TYR A 65 -5.18 -4.29 -11.28
N LEU A 66 -5.83 -5.28 -11.88
CA LEU A 66 -5.15 -6.31 -12.64
C LEU A 66 -4.95 -5.77 -14.06
N SER A 67 -3.70 -5.80 -14.54
CA SER A 67 -3.33 -5.27 -15.85
C SER A 67 -2.51 -6.30 -16.62
N TRP A 68 -2.83 -6.48 -17.88
CA TRP A 68 -2.13 -7.38 -18.79
C TRP A 68 -2.10 -6.79 -20.20
N HIS A 69 -1.21 -7.33 -21.04
CA HIS A 69 -1.16 -6.97 -22.45
C HIS A 69 -2.33 -7.64 -23.20
N GLU A 70 -2.94 -6.95 -24.17
CA GLU A 70 -4.11 -7.45 -24.93
C GLU A 70 -3.88 -8.84 -25.54
N ALA A 71 -2.65 -9.10 -26.03
CA ALA A 71 -2.27 -10.38 -26.61
C ALA A 71 -2.42 -11.58 -25.65
N ALA A 72 -2.39 -11.37 -24.33
CA ALA A 72 -2.57 -12.43 -23.33
C ALA A 72 -4.02 -12.91 -23.21
N GLY A 73 -5.01 -12.12 -23.65
CA GLY A 73 -6.44 -12.41 -23.45
C GLY A 73 -6.96 -13.64 -24.21
N ARG A 74 -6.19 -14.21 -25.13
CA ARG A 74 -6.54 -15.46 -25.85
C ARG A 74 -5.87 -16.70 -25.28
N ASP A 75 -4.94 -16.54 -24.35
CA ASP A 75 -4.28 -17.67 -23.69
C ASP A 75 -5.21 -18.25 -22.61
N LYS A 76 -5.45 -19.56 -22.66
CA LYS A 76 -6.35 -20.23 -21.71
C LYS A 76 -5.79 -20.26 -20.29
N GLY A 77 -4.46 -20.33 -20.13
CA GLY A 77 -3.82 -20.27 -18.83
C GLY A 77 -3.98 -18.89 -18.19
N HIS A 78 -3.83 -17.84 -18.99
CA HIS A 78 -4.06 -16.47 -18.58
C HIS A 78 -5.52 -16.24 -18.15
N GLN A 79 -6.49 -16.68 -18.95
CA GLN A 79 -7.92 -16.57 -18.61
C GLN A 79 -8.25 -17.27 -17.29
N TRP A 80 -7.74 -18.50 -17.09
CA TRP A 80 -7.92 -19.20 -15.82
C TRP A 80 -7.32 -18.44 -14.63
N MET A 81 -6.11 -17.88 -14.80
CA MET A 81 -5.46 -17.09 -13.76
C MET A 81 -6.21 -15.80 -13.46
N GLU A 82 -6.72 -15.11 -14.49
CA GLU A 82 -7.57 -13.93 -14.36
C GLU A 82 -8.82 -14.25 -13.52
N ASP A 83 -9.55 -15.31 -13.90
CA ASP A 83 -10.74 -15.76 -13.17
C ASP A 83 -10.42 -16.10 -11.70
N LEU A 84 -9.29 -16.77 -11.46
CA LEU A 84 -8.83 -17.12 -10.13
C LEU A 84 -8.54 -15.85 -9.30
N LEU A 85 -7.74 -14.93 -9.82
CA LEU A 85 -7.39 -13.69 -9.13
C LEU A 85 -8.62 -12.83 -8.86
N VAL A 86 -9.53 -12.70 -9.84
CA VAL A 86 -10.80 -11.99 -9.67
C VAL A 86 -11.66 -12.66 -8.59
N SER A 87 -11.69 -13.99 -8.51
CA SER A 87 -12.44 -14.70 -7.47
C SER A 87 -11.88 -14.47 -6.06
N VAL A 88 -10.55 -14.45 -5.91
CA VAL A 88 -9.86 -14.30 -4.61
C VAL A 88 -9.84 -12.84 -4.15
N CYS A 89 -9.72 -11.90 -5.08
CA CYS A 89 -9.59 -10.46 -4.78
C CYS A 89 -10.94 -9.72 -4.69
N LYS A 90 -12.08 -10.40 -4.77
CA LYS A 90 -13.45 -9.84 -4.76
C LYS A 90 -13.92 -9.25 -3.41
N ARG A 91 -13.00 -8.83 -2.55
CA ARG A 91 -13.30 -8.28 -1.22
C ARG A 91 -13.64 -6.79 -1.24
#